data_AF-A0A950EXP2-F1
#
_entry.id   AF-A0A950EXP2-F1
#
_cell.length_a   1.000
_cell.length_b   1.000
_cell.length_c   1.000
_cell.angle_alpha   90.00
_cell.angle_beta   90.00
_cell.angle_gamma   90.00
#
_symmetry.space_group_name_H-M   'P 1'
#
loop_
_entity.id
_entity.type
_entity.pdbx_description
1 polymer ?
#
loop_
_entity_poly.entity_id
_entity_poly.type
_entity_poly.pdbx_seq_one_letter_code
_entity_poly.pdbx_strand_id
1 'polypeptide(L)' 'MSPYTFASSPGPTLGVELELNLVDAQTLALRSGVVPILESLPPELHGSVKPELFQCYLE' A
#
# COMPACT_ATOMS: atom_id res chain seq x y z
N MET A 1 -24.77 13.95 -15.53
CA MET A 1 -24.85 13.24 -14.23
C MET A 1 -23.44 12.92 -13.78
N SER A 2 -23.15 13.02 -12.48
CA SER A 2 -21.86 12.58 -11.92
C SER A 2 -21.76 11.05 -12.01
N PRO A 3 -20.62 10.46 -12.40
CA PRO A 3 -20.43 9.01 -12.37
C PRO A 3 -20.28 8.45 -10.94
N TYR A 4 -20.12 9.32 -9.94
CA TYR A 4 -19.88 8.92 -8.55
C TYR A 4 -21.11 9.17 -7.67
N THR A 5 -21.44 8.17 -6.85
CA THR A 5 -22.43 8.28 -5.76
C THR A 5 -21.68 8.51 -4.45
N PHE A 6 -22.14 9.47 -3.64
CA PHE A 6 -21.54 9.74 -2.33
C PHE A 6 -21.72 8.53 -1.39
N ALA A 7 -20.62 8.03 -0.84
CA ALA A 7 -20.62 6.95 0.15
C ALA A 7 -20.59 7.54 1.57
N SER A 8 -21.74 7.57 2.24
CA SER A 8 -21.85 8.12 3.60
C SER A 8 -21.18 7.21 4.64
N SER A 9 -20.48 7.80 5.59
CA SER A 9 -20.00 7.12 6.80
C SER A 9 -21.01 7.29 7.96
N PRO A 10 -21.21 6.29 8.83
CA PRO A 10 -22.16 6.37 9.95
C PRO A 10 -21.74 7.33 11.08
N GLY A 11 -20.49 7.77 11.07
CA GLY A 11 -19.90 8.72 12.03
C GLY A 11 -18.48 9.10 11.61
N PRO A 12 -17.78 9.92 12.42
CA PRO A 12 -16.39 10.27 12.14
C PRO A 12 -15.50 9.03 12.26
N THR A 13 -14.73 8.76 11.22
CA THR A 13 -13.72 7.70 11.16
C THR A 13 -12.44 8.26 10.54
N LEU A 14 -11.32 7.57 10.72
CA LEU A 14 -10.02 7.96 10.18
C LEU A 14 -9.46 6.80 9.34
N GLY A 15 -9.14 7.09 8.08
CA GLY A 15 -8.29 6.23 7.25
C GLY A 15 -6.85 6.73 7.36
N VAL A 16 -5.90 5.80 7.44
CA VAL A 16 -4.46 6.10 7.45
C VAL A 16 -3.81 5.24 6.38
N GLU A 17 -2.95 5.86 5.59
CA GLU A 17 -2.13 5.23 4.55
C GLU A 17 -0.67 5.54 4.88
N LEU A 18 0.23 4.57 4.64
CA LEU A 18 1.65 4.69 4.96
C LEU A 18 2.49 4.19 3.78
N GLU A 19 3.09 5.11 3.03
CA GLU A 19 4.03 4.73 1.98
C GLU A 19 5.42 4.43 2.57
N LEU A 20 5.88 3.21 2.37
CA LEU A 20 7.18 2.70 2.80
C LEU A 20 8.13 2.57 1.61
N ASN A 21 9.41 2.86 1.85
CA ASN A 21 10.46 2.64 0.86
C ASN A 21 11.18 1.31 1.10
N LEU A 22 11.26 0.49 0.07
CA LEU A 22 12.06 -0.72 0.04
C LEU A 22 13.51 -0.34 -0.21
N VAL A 23 14.35 -0.66 0.77
CA VAL A 23 15.79 -0.43 0.72
C VAL A 23 16.56 -1.74 0.70
N ASP A 24 17.68 -1.76 -0.01
CA ASP A 24 18.67 -2.80 0.11
C ASP A 24 19.36 -2.71 1.49
N ALA A 25 19.46 -3.83 2.21
CA ALA A 25 19.89 -3.84 3.61
C ALA A 25 21.38 -3.50 3.80
N GLN A 26 22.19 -3.66 2.75
CA GLN A 26 23.64 -3.48 2.79
C GLN A 26 24.03 -2.08 2.31
N THR A 27 23.31 -1.55 1.32
CA THR A 27 23.65 -0.28 0.64
C THR A 27 22.73 0.87 1.00
N LEU A 28 21.55 0.59 1.57
CA LEU A 28 20.46 1.55 1.81
C LEU A 28 19.93 2.23 0.54
N ALA A 29 20.32 1.76 -0.65
CA ALA A 29 19.76 2.22 -1.90
C ALA A 29 18.31 1.72 -2.05
N LEU A 30 17.48 2.49 -2.76
CA LEU A 30 16.15 2.03 -3.14
C LEU A 30 16.25 0.77 -4.00
N ARG A 31 15.42 -0.22 -3.71
CA ARG A 31 15.40 -1.50 -4.40
C ARG A 31 13.99 -1.82 -4.89
N SER A 32 13.87 -2.07 -6.19
CA SER A 32 12.64 -2.62 -6.76
C SER A 32 12.42 -4.06 -6.28
N GLY A 33 11.22 -4.36 -5.80
CA GLY A 33 10.92 -5.71 -5.27
C GLY A 33 9.56 -5.87 -4.60
N VAL A 34 8.57 -5.04 -4.92
CA VAL A 34 7.26 -5.10 -4.25
C VAL A 34 6.49 -6.40 -4.51
N VAL A 35 6.57 -6.98 -5.71
CA VAL A 35 5.79 -8.18 -6.08
C VAL A 35 6.09 -9.40 -5.18
N PRO A 36 7.36 -9.82 -4.99
CA PRO A 36 7.66 -10.93 -4.08
C PRO A 36 7.22 -10.68 -2.63
N ILE A 37 7.19 -9.42 -2.18
CA ILE A 37 6.71 -9.07 -0.84
C ILE A 37 5.21 -9.35 -0.77
N LEU A 38 4.43 -8.81 -1.71
CA LEU A 38 2.97 -9.00 -1.76
C LEU A 38 2.58 -10.47 -1.84
N GLU A 39 3.29 -11.28 -2.63
CA GLU A 39 3.06 -12.73 -2.74
C GLU A 39 3.37 -13.49 -1.45
N SER A 40 4.23 -12.94 -0.59
CA SER A 40 4.62 -13.54 0.69
C SER A 40 3.79 -13.06 1.88
N LEU A 41 2.86 -12.11 1.66
CA LEU A 41 2.08 -11.54 2.74
C LEU A 41 1.12 -12.59 3.34
N PRO A 42 0.87 -12.51 4.65
CA PRO A 42 -0.17 -13.31 5.26
C PRO A 42 -1.56 -12.83 4.77
N PRO A 43 -2.56 -13.73 4.65
CA PRO A 43 -3.85 -13.41 4.03
C PRO A 43 -4.60 -12.23 4.64
N GLU A 44 -4.43 -12.00 5.95
CA GLU A 44 -5.03 -10.88 6.67
C GLU A 44 -4.56 -9.50 6.20
N LEU A 45 -3.43 -9.41 5.49
CA LEU A 45 -2.86 -8.14 5.02
C LEU A 45 -3.19 -7.83 3.54
N HIS A 46 -3.72 -8.78 2.76
CA HIS A 46 -3.97 -8.58 1.33
C HIS A 46 -4.97 -7.45 0.98
N GLY A 47 -5.79 -7.02 1.94
CA GLY A 47 -6.72 -5.89 1.77
C GLY A 47 -6.21 -4.55 2.31
N SER A 48 -5.03 -4.53 2.94
CA SER A 48 -4.47 -3.34 3.61
C SER A 48 -3.07 -3.00 3.11
N VAL A 49 -2.41 -3.92 2.41
CA VAL A 49 -1.09 -3.70 1.83
C VAL A 49 -1.18 -3.83 0.30
N LYS A 50 -0.72 -2.81 -0.42
CA LYS A 50 -0.83 -2.69 -1.87
C LYS A 50 0.49 -2.19 -2.50
N PRO A 51 0.73 -2.46 -3.79
CA PRO A 51 1.81 -1.80 -4.51
C PRO A 51 1.46 -0.33 -4.72
N GLU A 52 2.48 0.51 -4.79
CA GLU A 52 2.33 1.93 -5.13
C GLU A 52 3.02 2.26 -6.47
N LEU A 53 3.01 3.53 -6.88
CA LEU A 53 3.49 4.00 -8.19
C LEU A 53 4.84 3.42 -8.61
N PHE A 54 5.77 3.24 -7.67
CA PHE A 54 7.10 2.70 -7.94
C PHE A 54 7.29 1.30 -7.35
N GLN A 55 8.04 0.45 -8.05
CA GLN A 55 8.33 -0.93 -7.62
C GLN A 55 9.17 -1.04 -6.33
N CYS A 56 9.74 0.08 -5.87
CA CYS A 56 10.45 0.18 -4.61
C CYS A 56 9.57 0.73 -3.48
N TYR A 57 8.27 0.98 -3.70
CA TYR A 57 7.34 1.47 -2.69
C TYR A 57 6.25 0.43 -2.39
N LEU A 58 5.75 0.49 -1.16
CA LEU A 58 4.66 -0.33 -0.63
C LEU A 58 3.78 0.61 0.19
N GLU A 59 2.46 0.46 0.12
CA GLU A 59 1.54 1.09 1.07
C GLU A 59 0.81 0.03 1.87
#